data_AF-A0A2E3I181-F1
#
_entry.id   AF-A0A2E3I181-F1
#
_cell.length_a   1.000
_cell.length_b   1.000
_cell.length_c   1.000
_cell.angle_alpha   90.00
_cell.angle_beta   90.00
_cell.angle_gamma   90.00
#
_symmetry.space_group_name_H-M   'P 1'
#
loop_
_entity.id
_entity.type
_entity.pdbx_description
1 polymer ?
#
loop_
_entity_poly.entity_id
_entity_poly.type
_entity_poly.pdbx_seq_one_letter_code
_entity_poly.pdbx_strand_id
1 'polypeptide(L)'
;MRIFSLLISICFFSLKPAAILAEINGFGMFNVYFSIDEALGYQDVRDDLSEVHSAGCRLVTHYFQREHSRNAEGELFWFGLKDWLEANPEAAERLQAWKNNYGESLGWKLFFYSTYLLEAYQKTQGGLKVLVGEIYGMFPLDQDDVDLRSFVTAILEFEAANCPGSIGGWYVVEEPNSSAKRYNPARYESIVALIQASQADAEVSSRPIYIDISPYRKRSQVIPFLKSADTIMISPDAYIWARVPPTYVEEAQYEAIHHAIRSMRGHAKASKNLDVRIEVVLQAYDWNSEGPLQPNHINMHQQVNYTLQPGWVDRGIYAIQPRWETPPDGIWFWWWHDCKSKKQTPQGEVIEINRWDKGTEGGWSEAIQTELSNRHQAVLIRGTERWRGTIHIIGDVIVSRDATLILEAGTTVKFATWDHFQSGADSSLCELIVRGKLVVEGTPDRQVLLTSDAENRRLSIRSRKPRKSDWYGIRTDGTSATVMIENCQIQYAIQK
;
A
#
# COMPACT_ATOMS: atom_id res chain seq x y z
N MET A 1 49.83 30.66 42.62
CA MET A 1 48.82 29.63 42.95
C MET A 1 48.09 29.30 41.66
N ARG A 2 48.05 28.01 41.27
CA ARG A 2 47.77 27.52 39.92
C ARG A 2 46.35 27.84 39.45
N ILE A 3 46.23 28.41 38.25
CA ILE A 3 45.00 28.49 37.47
C ILE A 3 44.72 27.09 36.92
N PHE A 4 43.61 26.48 37.34
CA PHE A 4 43.17 25.19 36.81
C PHE A 4 42.52 25.40 35.44
N SER A 5 43.17 24.90 34.39
CA SER A 5 42.56 24.72 33.08
C SER A 5 41.54 23.60 33.14
N LEU A 6 40.25 23.92 33.02
CA LEU A 6 39.19 22.93 32.82
C LEU A 6 39.21 22.52 31.34
N LEU A 7 39.82 21.39 31.02
CA LEU A 7 39.67 20.72 29.73
C LEU A 7 38.23 20.19 29.63
N ILE A 8 37.37 20.93 28.93
CA ILE A 8 36.08 20.40 28.47
C ILE A 8 36.40 19.43 27.35
N SER A 9 36.37 18.13 27.66
CA SER A 9 36.42 17.07 26.68
C SER A 9 35.11 17.12 25.89
N ILE A 10 35.12 17.81 24.75
CA ILE A 10 34.03 17.75 23.77
C ILE A 10 34.10 16.35 23.16
N CYS A 11 33.34 15.43 23.74
CA CYS A 11 33.06 14.15 23.10
C CYS A 11 32.28 14.43 21.82
N PHE A 12 32.98 14.48 20.69
CA PHE A 12 32.36 14.26 19.39
C PHE A 12 31.79 12.84 19.40
N PHE A 13 30.52 12.69 19.77
CA PHE A 13 29.77 11.53 19.34
C PHE A 13 29.72 11.61 17.82
N SER A 14 30.61 10.87 17.17
CA SER A 14 30.39 10.45 15.79
C SER A 14 29.09 9.64 15.82
N LEU A 15 27.98 10.33 15.56
CA LEU A 15 26.76 9.70 15.07
C LEU A 15 27.16 9.09 13.73
N LYS A 16 27.70 7.87 13.77
CA LYS A 16 27.62 7.00 12.62
C LYS A 16 26.12 6.93 12.29
N PRO A 17 25.69 7.32 11.09
CA PRO A 17 24.38 6.89 10.64
C PRO A 17 24.42 5.38 10.75
N ALA A 18 23.62 4.82 11.66
CA ALA A 18 23.33 3.41 11.58
C ALA A 18 22.72 3.26 10.18
N ALA A 19 23.44 2.60 9.29
CA ALA A 19 22.89 2.14 8.04
C ALA A 19 21.81 1.11 8.42
N ILE A 20 20.63 1.60 8.75
CA ILE A 20 19.41 0.80 8.82
C ILE A 20 18.96 0.65 7.36
N LEU A 21 19.78 -0.04 6.57
CA LEU A 21 19.30 -0.73 5.38
C LEU A 21 18.78 -2.08 5.89
N ALA A 22 17.65 -2.04 6.57
CA ALA A 22 16.78 -3.19 6.53
C ALA A 22 16.34 -3.30 5.07
N GLU A 23 16.83 -4.32 4.36
CA GLU A 23 16.18 -4.76 3.14
C GLU A 23 14.72 -5.00 3.52
N ILE A 24 13.81 -4.14 3.08
CA ILE A 24 12.39 -4.45 3.06
C ILE A 24 12.30 -5.73 2.23
N ASN A 25 12.10 -6.85 2.92
CA ASN A 25 12.00 -8.17 2.32
C ASN A 25 10.63 -8.29 1.68
N GLY A 26 10.49 -7.68 0.50
CA GLY A 26 9.31 -7.73 -0.33
C GLY A 26 8.26 -6.67 -0.01
N PHE A 27 7.50 -6.31 -1.05
CA PHE A 27 6.18 -5.73 -0.89
C PHE A 27 5.13 -6.80 -1.19
N GLY A 28 3.96 -6.60 -0.59
CA GLY A 28 2.80 -7.44 -0.83
C GLY A 28 1.67 -6.71 -1.55
N MET A 29 0.70 -7.47 -2.04
CA MET A 29 -0.52 -6.93 -2.62
C MET A 29 -1.77 -7.56 -2.00
N PHE A 30 -2.67 -6.71 -1.53
CA PHE A 30 -4.02 -7.08 -1.12
C PHE A 30 -4.95 -7.10 -2.31
N ASN A 31 -5.95 -7.98 -2.25
CA ASN A 31 -7.03 -8.09 -3.23
C ASN A 31 -6.52 -8.25 -4.65
N VAL A 32 -5.63 -9.23 -4.80
CA VAL A 32 -5.21 -9.69 -6.12
C VAL A 32 -6.31 -10.57 -6.68
N TYR A 33 -6.79 -10.27 -7.88
CA TYR A 33 -7.84 -11.03 -8.52
C TYR A 33 -7.27 -12.10 -9.45
N PHE A 34 -7.67 -13.33 -9.18
CA PHE A 34 -7.32 -14.53 -9.91
C PHE A 34 -8.32 -14.79 -11.05
N SER A 35 -7.97 -15.71 -11.93
CA SER A 35 -8.83 -16.10 -13.06
C SER A 35 -10.19 -16.64 -12.63
N ILE A 36 -10.25 -17.31 -11.48
CA ILE A 36 -11.51 -17.81 -10.95
C ILE A 36 -12.43 -16.67 -10.53
N ASP A 37 -11.91 -15.55 -10.02
CA ASP A 37 -12.74 -14.44 -9.56
C ASP A 37 -13.48 -13.75 -10.73
N GLU A 38 -12.87 -13.72 -11.91
CA GLU A 38 -13.53 -13.29 -13.15
C GLU A 38 -14.75 -14.18 -13.48
N ALA A 39 -14.61 -15.50 -13.32
CA ALA A 39 -15.71 -16.44 -13.48
C ALA A 39 -16.82 -16.27 -12.43
N LEU A 40 -16.52 -15.68 -11.27
CA LEU A 40 -17.52 -15.38 -10.24
C LEU A 40 -18.33 -14.10 -10.53
N GLY A 41 -18.08 -13.42 -11.65
CA GLY A 41 -18.82 -12.23 -12.09
C GLY A 41 -18.04 -10.93 -11.99
N TYR A 42 -16.78 -10.96 -11.55
CA TYR A 42 -15.91 -9.80 -11.58
C TYR A 42 -15.22 -9.67 -12.96
N GLN A 43 -15.97 -9.29 -13.99
CA GLN A 43 -15.41 -9.17 -15.34
C GLN A 43 -14.30 -8.11 -15.41
N ASP A 44 -13.24 -8.39 -16.19
CA ASP A 44 -12.10 -7.49 -16.40
C ASP A 44 -11.40 -7.02 -15.11
N VAL A 45 -11.51 -7.75 -13.98
CA VAL A 45 -10.78 -7.39 -12.74
C VAL A 45 -9.47 -8.14 -12.56
N ARG A 46 -9.26 -9.21 -13.35
CA ARG A 46 -8.11 -10.11 -13.19
C ARG A 46 -6.80 -9.32 -13.23
N ASP A 47 -5.95 -9.61 -12.26
CA ASP A 47 -4.59 -9.12 -12.21
C ASP A 47 -3.66 -10.07 -13.00
N ASP A 48 -2.72 -9.50 -13.75
CA ASP A 48 -1.63 -10.30 -14.32
C ASP A 48 -0.60 -10.58 -13.22
N LEU A 49 -0.68 -11.78 -12.62
CA LEU A 49 0.24 -12.19 -11.56
C LEU A 49 1.72 -12.16 -12.00
N SER A 50 2.00 -12.31 -13.30
CA SER A 50 3.35 -12.18 -13.84
C SER A 50 3.82 -10.73 -13.84
N GLU A 51 2.94 -9.78 -14.18
CA GLU A 51 3.22 -8.35 -14.06
C GLU A 51 3.42 -7.96 -12.59
N VAL A 52 2.54 -8.43 -11.70
CA VAL A 52 2.62 -8.19 -10.26
C VAL A 52 3.95 -8.69 -9.68
N HIS A 53 4.35 -9.91 -10.04
CA HIS A 53 5.63 -10.46 -9.62
C HIS A 53 6.83 -9.73 -10.24
N SER A 54 6.72 -9.33 -11.51
CA SER A 54 7.75 -8.55 -12.20
C SER A 54 7.93 -7.18 -11.57
N ALA A 55 6.86 -6.56 -11.06
CA ALA A 55 6.88 -5.34 -10.27
C ALA A 55 7.72 -5.48 -8.97
N GLY A 56 8.06 -6.70 -8.57
CA GLY A 56 8.82 -7.03 -7.37
C GLY A 56 7.97 -7.57 -6.23
N CYS A 57 6.67 -7.81 -6.46
CA CYS A 57 5.76 -8.33 -5.45
C CYS A 57 6.17 -9.75 -5.11
N ARG A 58 6.13 -10.11 -3.83
CA ARG A 58 6.49 -11.46 -3.35
C ARG A 58 5.38 -12.13 -2.56
N LEU A 59 4.43 -11.35 -2.04
CA LEU A 59 3.31 -11.85 -1.26
C LEU A 59 2.00 -11.29 -1.79
N VAL A 60 0.98 -12.12 -1.89
CA VAL A 60 -0.37 -11.70 -2.24
C VAL A 60 -1.38 -12.28 -1.30
N THR A 61 -2.51 -11.61 -1.13
CA THR A 61 -3.67 -12.15 -0.43
C THR A 61 -4.95 -11.82 -1.18
N HIS A 62 -5.96 -12.66 -1.02
CA HIS A 62 -7.29 -12.49 -1.59
C HIS A 62 -8.33 -12.93 -0.57
N TYR A 63 -9.41 -12.15 -0.41
CA TYR A 63 -10.47 -12.52 0.51
C TYR A 63 -11.38 -13.59 -0.08
N PHE A 64 -11.56 -14.68 0.66
CA PHE A 64 -12.70 -15.57 0.40
C PHE A 64 -14.01 -14.87 0.80
N GLN A 65 -14.71 -14.26 -0.16
CA GLN A 65 -15.98 -13.56 0.09
C GLN A 65 -17.18 -14.36 -0.42
N ARG A 66 -17.59 -15.39 0.35
CA ARG A 66 -18.85 -16.10 0.12
C ARG A 66 -20.07 -15.16 0.15
N GLU A 67 -19.95 -14.03 0.84
CA GLU A 67 -21.01 -13.04 1.04
C GLU A 67 -21.28 -12.18 -0.20
N HIS A 68 -20.29 -12.01 -1.08
CA HIS A 68 -20.43 -11.22 -2.31
C HIS A 68 -21.04 -12.00 -3.46
N SER A 69 -21.18 -13.30 -3.28
CA SER A 69 -21.77 -14.23 -4.23
C SER A 69 -23.25 -14.41 -3.93
N ARG A 70 -23.97 -13.33 -3.60
CA ARG A 70 -25.41 -13.36 -3.33
C ARG A 70 -26.14 -12.38 -4.24
N ASN A 71 -27.26 -12.80 -4.83
CA ASN A 71 -28.14 -11.92 -5.57
C ASN A 71 -28.89 -10.95 -4.62
N ALA A 72 -29.70 -10.04 -5.17
CA ALA A 72 -30.46 -9.05 -4.39
C ALA A 72 -31.46 -9.70 -3.42
N GLU A 73 -31.82 -10.96 -3.66
CA GLU A 73 -32.69 -11.80 -2.87
C GLU A 73 -31.95 -12.63 -1.80
N GLY A 74 -30.61 -12.51 -1.76
CA GLY A 74 -29.75 -13.19 -0.79
C GLY A 74 -29.38 -14.64 -1.14
N GLU A 75 -29.74 -15.12 -2.33
CA GLU A 75 -29.41 -16.46 -2.81
C GLU A 75 -27.97 -16.52 -3.32
N LEU A 76 -27.26 -17.60 -2.99
CA LEU A 76 -25.90 -17.80 -3.48
C LEU A 76 -25.91 -17.94 -5.00
N PHE A 77 -25.12 -17.13 -5.67
CA PHE A 77 -25.11 -17.07 -7.12
C PHE A 77 -23.69 -16.86 -7.65
N TRP A 78 -23.28 -17.79 -8.53
CA TRP A 78 -21.95 -17.88 -9.12
C TRP A 78 -22.08 -17.87 -10.65
N PHE A 79 -22.57 -16.75 -11.24
CA PHE A 79 -23.10 -16.68 -12.63
C PHE A 79 -22.23 -17.46 -13.63
N GLY A 80 -20.91 -17.32 -13.57
CA GLY A 80 -19.98 -17.94 -14.53
C GLY A 80 -19.15 -19.11 -14.00
N LEU A 81 -19.27 -19.48 -12.72
CA LEU A 81 -18.42 -20.52 -12.14
C LEU A 81 -18.72 -21.89 -12.74
N LYS A 82 -19.99 -22.19 -13.02
CA LYS A 82 -20.38 -23.46 -13.63
C LYS A 82 -19.75 -23.60 -15.02
N ASP A 83 -19.90 -22.58 -15.87
CA ASP A 83 -19.35 -22.58 -17.22
C ASP A 83 -17.81 -22.62 -17.18
N TRP A 84 -17.19 -21.93 -16.22
CA TRP A 84 -15.75 -22.01 -16.01
C TRP A 84 -15.30 -23.41 -15.58
N LEU A 85 -16.02 -24.09 -14.69
CA LEU A 85 -15.71 -25.46 -14.29
C LEU A 85 -15.90 -26.45 -15.45
N GLU A 86 -16.92 -26.25 -16.29
CA GLU A 86 -17.10 -27.03 -17.54
C GLU A 86 -15.93 -26.83 -18.51
N ALA A 87 -15.40 -25.61 -18.59
CA ALA A 87 -14.20 -25.30 -19.39
C ALA A 87 -12.87 -25.77 -18.74
N ASN A 88 -12.87 -26.06 -17.43
CA ASN A 88 -11.68 -26.44 -16.65
C ASN A 88 -11.94 -27.76 -15.89
N PRO A 89 -11.98 -28.92 -16.59
CA PRO A 89 -12.38 -30.19 -16.01
C PRO A 89 -11.49 -30.62 -14.82
N GLU A 90 -10.18 -30.36 -14.87
CA GLU A 90 -9.27 -30.66 -13.76
C GLU A 90 -9.63 -29.87 -12.48
N ALA A 91 -10.10 -28.63 -12.63
CA ALA A 91 -10.57 -27.84 -11.50
C ALA A 91 -11.92 -28.35 -10.96
N ALA A 92 -12.82 -28.79 -11.85
CA ALA A 92 -14.08 -29.43 -11.46
C ALA A 92 -13.87 -30.73 -10.70
N GLU A 93 -12.95 -31.58 -11.16
CA GLU A 93 -12.58 -32.82 -10.49
C GLU A 93 -11.96 -32.55 -9.11
N ARG A 94 -11.05 -31.57 -9.02
CA ARG A 94 -10.45 -31.14 -7.74
C ARG A 94 -11.51 -30.63 -6.76
N LEU A 95 -12.43 -29.77 -7.20
CA LEU A 95 -13.54 -29.30 -6.37
C LEU A 95 -14.38 -30.47 -5.85
N GLN A 96 -14.73 -31.42 -6.72
CA GLN A 96 -15.54 -32.57 -6.32
C GLN A 96 -14.79 -33.48 -5.35
N ALA A 97 -13.49 -33.70 -5.56
CA ALA A 97 -12.65 -34.45 -4.63
C ALA A 97 -12.61 -33.80 -3.24
N TRP A 98 -12.43 -32.47 -3.19
CA TRP A 98 -12.47 -31.72 -1.93
C TRP A 98 -13.83 -31.87 -1.22
N LYS A 99 -14.94 -31.73 -1.94
CA LYS A 99 -16.29 -31.89 -1.39
C LYS A 99 -16.56 -33.31 -0.88
N ASN A 100 -16.09 -34.33 -1.60
CA ASN A 100 -16.27 -35.71 -1.19
C ASN A 100 -15.51 -36.04 0.11
N ASN A 101 -14.29 -35.49 0.25
CA ASN A 101 -13.42 -35.82 1.38
C ASN A 101 -13.71 -34.98 2.63
N TYR A 102 -14.16 -33.72 2.45
CA TYR A 102 -14.26 -32.75 3.55
C TYR A 102 -15.66 -32.12 3.68
N GLY A 103 -16.61 -32.53 2.85
CA GLY A 103 -17.95 -31.95 2.82
C GLY A 103 -18.03 -30.63 2.05
N GLU A 104 -19.26 -30.16 1.81
CA GLU A 104 -19.54 -29.02 0.93
C GLU A 104 -18.83 -27.73 1.38
N SER A 105 -18.95 -27.38 2.67
CA SER A 105 -18.44 -26.12 3.23
C SER A 105 -16.91 -26.02 3.15
N LEU A 106 -16.22 -27.02 3.69
CA LEU A 106 -14.76 -27.05 3.72
C LEU A 106 -14.18 -27.33 2.32
N GLY A 107 -14.87 -28.14 1.51
CA GLY A 107 -14.45 -28.43 0.15
C GLY A 107 -14.34 -27.17 -0.73
N TRP A 108 -15.27 -26.22 -0.59
CA TRP A 108 -15.17 -24.92 -1.26
C TRP A 108 -13.95 -24.12 -0.81
N LYS A 109 -13.73 -23.97 0.51
CA LYS A 109 -12.58 -23.21 1.04
C LYS A 109 -11.26 -23.79 0.52
N LEU A 110 -11.10 -25.11 0.56
CA LEU A 110 -9.91 -25.80 0.03
C LEU A 110 -9.76 -25.61 -1.47
N PHE A 111 -10.86 -25.67 -2.23
CA PHE A 111 -10.83 -25.43 -3.67
C PHE A 111 -10.36 -24.02 -4.05
N PHE A 112 -10.85 -22.97 -3.38
CA PHE A 112 -10.42 -21.61 -3.68
C PHE A 112 -8.92 -21.41 -3.43
N TYR A 113 -8.42 -21.74 -2.23
CA TYR A 113 -6.99 -21.56 -1.95
C TYR A 113 -6.10 -22.49 -2.77
N SER A 114 -6.50 -23.74 -3.01
CA SER A 114 -5.71 -24.62 -3.90
C SER A 114 -5.64 -24.05 -5.32
N THR A 115 -6.70 -23.39 -5.80
CA THR A 115 -6.72 -22.73 -7.11
C THR A 115 -5.84 -21.47 -7.14
N TYR A 116 -5.93 -20.61 -6.12
CA TYR A 116 -5.08 -19.42 -6.00
C TYR A 116 -3.60 -19.77 -5.92
N LEU A 117 -3.24 -20.79 -5.12
CA LEU A 117 -1.86 -21.28 -4.99
C LEU A 117 -1.31 -21.79 -6.32
N LEU A 118 -2.09 -22.63 -7.03
CA LEU A 118 -1.69 -23.14 -8.34
C LEU A 118 -1.47 -22.03 -9.36
N GLU A 119 -2.42 -21.09 -9.46
CA GLU A 119 -2.31 -20.00 -10.44
C GLU A 119 -1.09 -19.11 -10.14
N ALA A 120 -0.90 -18.71 -8.88
CA ALA A 120 0.27 -17.92 -8.48
C ALA A 120 1.58 -18.66 -8.78
N TYR A 121 1.66 -19.95 -8.43
CA TYR A 121 2.83 -20.78 -8.68
C TYR A 121 3.13 -20.91 -10.18
N GLN A 122 2.12 -21.22 -11.00
CA GLN A 122 2.29 -21.42 -12.44
C GLN A 122 2.68 -20.13 -13.16
N LYS A 123 2.06 -19.00 -12.82
CA LYS A 123 2.33 -17.70 -13.47
C LYS A 123 3.71 -17.16 -13.14
N THR A 124 4.24 -17.48 -11.96
CA THR A 124 5.45 -16.85 -11.43
C THR A 124 6.58 -17.84 -11.17
N GLN A 125 6.39 -19.11 -11.53
CA GLN A 125 7.31 -20.23 -11.25
C GLN A 125 7.67 -20.31 -9.75
N GLY A 126 6.68 -20.12 -8.88
CA GLY A 126 6.85 -20.10 -7.43
C GLY A 126 7.45 -18.83 -6.83
N GLY A 127 7.68 -17.79 -7.65
CA GLY A 127 8.22 -16.50 -7.18
C GLY A 127 7.25 -15.67 -6.35
N LEU A 128 5.94 -15.85 -6.55
CA LEU A 128 4.87 -15.20 -5.82
C LEU A 128 4.20 -16.17 -4.84
N LYS A 129 4.10 -15.77 -3.57
CA LYS A 129 3.49 -16.56 -2.50
C LYS A 129 2.14 -16.00 -2.09
N VAL A 130 1.23 -16.85 -1.64
CA VAL A 130 -0.12 -16.50 -1.20
C VAL A 130 -0.21 -16.57 0.32
N LEU A 131 -0.77 -15.53 0.95
CA LEU A 131 -1.25 -15.61 2.32
C LEU A 131 -2.62 -16.29 2.32
N VAL A 132 -2.76 -17.36 3.10
CA VAL A 132 -4.01 -18.11 3.20
C VAL A 132 -4.86 -17.50 4.31
N GLY A 133 -6.03 -16.97 3.97
CA GLY A 133 -6.92 -16.30 4.92
C GLY A 133 -7.83 -15.26 4.26
N GLU A 134 -8.88 -14.78 4.91
CA GLU A 134 -8.91 -14.50 6.34
C GLU A 134 -9.44 -15.67 7.19
N ILE A 135 -8.59 -16.22 8.08
CA ILE A 135 -8.89 -17.48 8.80
C ILE A 135 -10.01 -17.33 9.82
N TYR A 136 -10.04 -16.24 10.59
CA TYR A 136 -11.06 -16.05 11.63
C TYR A 136 -12.45 -15.98 11.01
N GLY A 137 -12.66 -15.19 9.95
CA GLY A 137 -13.95 -15.14 9.24
C GLY A 137 -14.33 -16.47 8.59
N MET A 138 -13.37 -17.32 8.20
CA MET A 138 -13.68 -18.67 7.72
C MET A 138 -14.08 -19.64 8.83
N PHE A 139 -13.54 -19.49 10.05
CA PHE A 139 -13.75 -20.41 11.19
C PHE A 139 -14.02 -19.65 12.51
N PRO A 140 -15.12 -18.85 12.57
CA PRO A 140 -15.34 -17.86 13.62
C PRO A 140 -15.69 -18.46 14.99
N LEU A 141 -16.08 -19.73 15.07
CA LEU A 141 -16.59 -20.37 16.29
C LEU A 141 -15.69 -21.51 16.75
N ASP A 142 -15.68 -21.80 18.06
CA ASP A 142 -14.88 -22.91 18.62
C ASP A 142 -15.28 -24.29 18.10
N GLN A 143 -16.55 -24.46 17.70
CA GLN A 143 -17.02 -25.68 17.04
C GLN A 143 -16.35 -25.92 15.67
N ASP A 144 -15.74 -24.90 15.07
CA ASP A 144 -15.08 -24.97 13.76
C ASP A 144 -13.64 -25.53 13.85
N ASP A 145 -13.14 -25.84 15.06
CA ASP A 145 -11.74 -26.23 15.28
C ASP A 145 -11.33 -27.50 14.53
N VAL A 146 -12.24 -28.46 14.40
CA VAL A 146 -12.01 -29.70 13.62
C VAL A 146 -11.84 -29.37 12.14
N ASP A 147 -12.71 -28.51 11.61
CA ASP A 147 -12.65 -28.07 10.21
C ASP A 147 -11.42 -27.20 9.96
N LEU A 148 -11.03 -26.33 10.89
CA LEU A 148 -9.82 -25.51 10.79
C LEU A 148 -8.56 -26.38 10.76
N ARG A 149 -8.43 -27.37 11.66
CA ARG A 149 -7.29 -28.31 11.63
C ARG A 149 -7.25 -29.09 10.32
N SER A 150 -8.40 -29.56 9.86
CA SER A 150 -8.52 -30.28 8.58
C SER A 150 -8.14 -29.39 7.40
N PHE A 151 -8.58 -28.13 7.40
CA PHE A 151 -8.23 -27.14 6.38
C PHE A 151 -6.72 -26.90 6.32
N VAL A 152 -6.09 -26.59 7.46
CA VAL A 152 -4.65 -26.31 7.55
C VAL A 152 -3.85 -27.51 7.08
N THR A 153 -4.19 -28.72 7.55
CA THR A 153 -3.47 -29.95 7.16
C THR A 153 -3.60 -30.20 5.65
N ALA A 154 -4.83 -30.20 5.13
CA ALA A 154 -5.09 -30.51 3.74
C ALA A 154 -4.47 -29.49 2.76
N ILE A 155 -4.47 -28.20 3.10
CA ILE A 155 -3.88 -27.17 2.23
C ILE A 155 -2.34 -27.23 2.23
N LEU A 156 -1.73 -27.60 3.36
CA LEU A 156 -0.28 -27.85 3.46
C LEU A 156 0.14 -29.06 2.63
N GLU A 157 -0.59 -30.17 2.73
CA GLU A 157 -0.35 -31.37 1.92
C GLU A 157 -0.52 -31.07 0.42
N PHE A 158 -1.57 -30.33 0.07
CA PHE A 158 -1.81 -29.91 -1.31
C PHE A 158 -0.65 -29.07 -1.85
N GLU A 159 -0.21 -28.06 -1.11
CA GLU A 159 0.90 -27.21 -1.51
C GLU A 159 2.18 -28.04 -1.69
N ALA A 160 2.53 -28.90 -0.74
CA ALA A 160 3.72 -29.74 -0.81
C ALA A 160 3.73 -30.63 -2.08
N ALA A 161 2.57 -31.16 -2.47
CA ALA A 161 2.45 -32.03 -3.63
C ALA A 161 2.42 -31.28 -4.98
N ASN A 162 1.86 -30.08 -5.03
CA ASN A 162 1.49 -29.43 -6.30
C ASN A 162 2.18 -28.08 -6.57
N CYS A 163 2.50 -27.33 -5.53
CA CYS A 163 3.04 -25.96 -5.62
C CYS A 163 3.94 -25.65 -4.41
N PRO A 164 5.05 -26.37 -4.24
CA PRO A 164 5.84 -26.35 -3.00
C PRO A 164 6.39 -24.95 -2.70
N GLY A 165 6.14 -24.49 -1.47
CA GLY A 165 6.62 -23.19 -0.99
C GLY A 165 5.76 -21.99 -1.41
N SER A 166 4.59 -22.23 -2.01
CA SER A 166 3.65 -21.19 -2.43
C SER A 166 2.88 -20.51 -1.30
N ILE A 167 2.78 -21.10 -0.10
CA ILE A 167 2.11 -20.44 1.03
C ILE A 167 3.15 -19.55 1.75
N GLY A 168 2.89 -18.24 1.73
CA GLY A 168 3.75 -17.22 2.35
C GLY A 168 3.49 -17.00 3.84
N GLY A 169 2.33 -17.44 4.34
CA GLY A 169 1.90 -17.26 5.71
C GLY A 169 0.39 -17.39 5.87
N TRP A 170 -0.08 -17.15 7.10
CA TRP A 170 -1.48 -17.24 7.46
C TRP A 170 -2.02 -15.84 7.71
N TYR A 171 -2.99 -15.41 6.91
CA TYR A 171 -3.70 -14.17 7.15
C TYR A 171 -4.85 -14.43 8.12
N VAL A 172 -4.61 -14.24 9.41
CA VAL A 172 -5.52 -14.76 10.42
C VAL A 172 -6.73 -13.87 10.61
N VAL A 173 -6.56 -12.55 10.64
CA VAL A 173 -7.66 -11.64 10.95
C VAL A 173 -7.51 -10.27 10.31
N GLU A 174 -8.61 -9.77 9.73
CA GLU A 174 -8.71 -8.45 9.12
C GLU A 174 -9.51 -7.49 10.02
N GLU A 175 -8.90 -6.37 10.38
CA GLU A 175 -9.49 -5.29 11.18
C GLU A 175 -10.32 -5.78 12.38
N PRO A 176 -9.77 -6.63 13.28
CA PRO A 176 -10.52 -7.20 14.39
C PRO A 176 -11.07 -6.13 15.35
N ASN A 177 -10.45 -4.95 15.34
CA ASN A 177 -10.80 -3.79 16.13
C ASN A 177 -11.81 -2.85 15.43
N SER A 178 -12.36 -3.23 14.27
CA SER A 178 -13.47 -2.54 13.61
C SER A 178 -14.76 -2.68 14.40
N SER A 179 -15.57 -1.62 14.42
CA SER A 179 -16.89 -1.62 15.07
C SER A 179 -17.88 -2.58 14.40
N ALA A 180 -17.64 -2.93 13.13
CA ALA A 180 -18.47 -3.85 12.36
C ALA A 180 -18.21 -5.33 12.69
N LYS A 181 -16.96 -5.72 12.96
CA LYS A 181 -16.56 -7.14 13.12
C LYS A 181 -16.60 -7.66 14.56
N ARG A 182 -16.17 -6.84 15.53
CA ARG A 182 -16.19 -7.18 16.98
C ARG A 182 -15.63 -8.57 17.32
N TYR A 183 -14.50 -8.96 16.70
CA TYR A 183 -13.91 -10.27 16.96
C TYR A 183 -13.47 -10.45 18.42
N ASN A 184 -13.48 -11.71 18.87
CA ASN A 184 -13.08 -12.09 20.23
C ASN A 184 -11.57 -12.40 20.26
N PRO A 185 -10.76 -11.66 21.04
CA PRO A 185 -9.32 -11.92 21.14
C PRO A 185 -8.98 -13.34 21.59
N ALA A 186 -9.78 -13.95 22.47
CA ALA A 186 -9.53 -15.32 22.92
C ALA A 186 -9.69 -16.34 21.78
N ARG A 187 -10.66 -16.11 20.88
CA ARG A 187 -10.85 -16.94 19.68
C ARG A 187 -9.68 -16.77 18.70
N TYR A 188 -9.19 -15.55 18.51
CA TYR A 188 -7.99 -15.27 17.71
C TYR A 188 -6.78 -16.08 18.21
N GLU A 189 -6.52 -16.05 19.52
CA GLU A 189 -5.42 -16.81 20.11
C GLU A 189 -5.61 -18.33 19.95
N SER A 190 -6.84 -18.82 20.08
CA SER A 190 -7.17 -20.24 19.82
C SER A 190 -6.85 -20.64 18.37
N ILE A 191 -7.27 -19.83 17.39
CA ILE A 191 -7.00 -20.06 15.97
C ILE A 191 -5.49 -20.11 15.69
N VAL A 192 -4.72 -19.15 16.23
CA VAL A 192 -3.26 -19.13 16.04
C VAL A 192 -2.62 -20.39 16.62
N ALA A 193 -3.03 -20.81 17.82
CA ALA A 193 -2.52 -22.02 18.46
C ALA A 193 -2.85 -23.28 17.65
N LEU A 194 -4.06 -23.35 17.05
CA LEU A 194 -4.47 -24.46 16.19
C LEU A 194 -3.64 -24.53 14.90
N ILE A 195 -3.40 -23.39 14.26
CA ILE A 195 -2.54 -23.30 13.05
C ILE A 195 -1.11 -23.77 13.39
N GLN A 196 -0.55 -23.30 14.50
CA GLN A 196 0.80 -23.69 14.92
C GLN A 196 0.88 -25.19 15.26
N ALA A 197 -0.12 -25.73 15.96
CA ALA A 197 -0.18 -27.15 16.27
C ALA A 197 -0.29 -28.00 14.99
N SER A 198 -1.17 -27.63 14.05
CA SER A 198 -1.30 -28.35 12.77
C SER A 198 -0.03 -28.32 11.93
N GLN A 199 0.73 -27.21 11.93
CA GLN A 199 2.03 -27.15 11.26
C GLN A 199 3.07 -28.07 11.92
N ALA A 200 3.07 -28.14 13.26
CA ALA A 200 3.95 -29.03 13.99
C ALA A 200 3.60 -30.51 13.75
N ASP A 201 2.31 -30.86 13.75
CA ASP A 201 1.81 -32.21 13.46
C ASP A 201 2.17 -32.65 12.02
N ALA A 202 2.19 -31.71 11.08
CA ALA A 202 2.61 -31.94 9.69
C ALA A 202 4.14 -31.89 9.49
N GLU A 203 4.92 -31.67 10.55
CA GLU A 203 6.39 -31.53 10.52
C GLU A 203 6.89 -30.47 9.51
N VAL A 204 6.12 -29.41 9.28
CA VAL A 204 6.51 -28.31 8.38
C VAL A 204 7.07 -27.12 9.17
N SER A 205 7.98 -26.36 8.53
CA SER A 205 8.48 -25.11 9.09
C SER A 205 7.33 -24.15 9.41
N SER A 206 7.36 -23.57 10.61
CA SER A 206 6.36 -22.58 11.03
C SER A 206 6.32 -21.40 10.06
N ARG A 207 5.11 -21.05 9.62
CA ARG A 207 4.86 -19.90 8.75
C ARG A 207 4.32 -18.71 9.54
N PRO A 208 4.68 -17.48 9.12
CA PRO A 208 4.31 -16.28 9.84
C PRO A 208 2.79 -16.05 9.88
N ILE A 209 2.34 -15.55 11.03
CA ILE A 209 0.99 -15.08 11.30
C ILE A 209 0.87 -13.59 10.94
N TYR A 210 0.03 -13.30 9.96
CA TYR A 210 -0.30 -11.94 9.51
C TYR A 210 -1.65 -11.51 10.07
N ILE A 211 -1.72 -10.27 10.55
CA ILE A 211 -2.99 -9.60 10.89
C ILE A 211 -3.04 -8.22 10.23
N ASP A 212 -4.23 -7.77 9.87
CA ASP A 212 -4.50 -6.36 9.51
C ASP A 212 -5.25 -5.71 10.68
N ILE A 213 -4.76 -4.57 11.16
CA ILE A 213 -5.37 -3.89 12.30
C ILE A 213 -5.22 -2.37 12.22
N SER A 214 -6.32 -1.67 12.48
CA SER A 214 -6.29 -0.19 12.48
C SER A 214 -5.43 0.34 13.65
N PRO A 215 -4.49 1.27 13.39
CA PRO A 215 -3.61 1.83 14.42
C PRO A 215 -4.28 2.92 15.28
N TYR A 216 -5.53 3.30 14.98
CA TYR A 216 -6.23 4.44 15.58
C TYR A 216 -7.33 4.07 16.59
N ARG A 217 -7.51 2.78 16.89
CA ARG A 217 -8.50 2.33 17.88
C ARG A 217 -7.93 2.36 19.30
N LYS A 218 -8.80 2.21 20.31
CA LYS A 218 -8.39 2.23 21.72
C LYS A 218 -7.41 1.09 21.99
N ARG A 219 -6.40 1.32 22.84
CA ARG A 219 -5.37 0.32 23.21
C ARG A 219 -5.96 -1.03 23.64
N SER A 220 -7.07 -1.01 24.38
CA SER A 220 -7.78 -2.21 24.85
C SER A 220 -8.41 -3.04 23.73
N GLN A 221 -8.63 -2.45 22.55
CA GLN A 221 -9.15 -3.12 21.36
C GLN A 221 -8.04 -3.61 20.43
N VAL A 222 -6.82 -3.08 20.58
CA VAL A 222 -5.68 -3.39 19.70
C VAL A 222 -4.76 -4.43 20.34
N ILE A 223 -4.23 -4.14 21.53
CA ILE A 223 -3.20 -4.93 22.22
C ILE A 223 -3.54 -6.43 22.31
N PRO A 224 -4.80 -6.84 22.59
CA PRO A 224 -5.13 -8.26 22.70
C PRO A 224 -4.87 -9.09 21.44
N PHE A 225 -4.86 -8.48 20.25
CA PHE A 225 -4.62 -9.19 18.98
C PHE A 225 -3.14 -9.20 18.57
N LEU A 226 -2.26 -8.48 19.28
CA LEU A 226 -0.87 -8.33 18.85
C LEU A 226 0.07 -9.38 19.43
N LYS A 227 -0.39 -10.21 20.37
CA LYS A 227 0.49 -11.07 21.16
C LYS A 227 1.12 -12.19 20.33
N SER A 228 0.34 -12.80 19.44
CA SER A 228 0.72 -13.98 18.67
C SER A 228 0.87 -13.70 17.17
N ALA A 229 0.92 -12.43 16.78
CA ALA A 229 1.19 -12.01 15.40
C ALA A 229 2.70 -11.95 15.14
N ASP A 230 3.14 -12.46 14.00
CA ASP A 230 4.53 -12.28 13.54
C ASP A 230 4.65 -11.00 12.69
N THR A 231 3.59 -10.67 11.97
CA THR A 231 3.48 -9.46 11.15
C THR A 231 2.16 -8.75 11.40
N ILE A 232 2.25 -7.45 11.73
CA ILE A 232 1.11 -6.54 11.85
C ILE A 232 1.12 -5.62 10.64
N MET A 233 0.10 -5.77 9.80
CA MET A 233 -0.20 -4.84 8.72
C MET A 233 -1.09 -3.73 9.27
N ILE A 234 -0.73 -2.47 9.01
CA ILE A 234 -1.50 -1.31 9.44
C ILE A 234 -1.87 -0.45 8.25
N SER A 235 -3.12 0.00 8.24
CA SER A 235 -3.62 1.01 7.30
C SER A 235 -3.58 2.37 7.98
N PRO A 236 -2.65 3.27 7.61
CA PRO A 236 -2.41 4.53 8.33
C PRO A 236 -3.38 5.65 7.95
N ASP A 237 -4.55 5.34 7.37
CA ASP A 237 -5.45 6.33 6.74
C ASP A 237 -4.74 7.26 5.71
N ALA A 238 -3.53 6.87 5.28
CA ALA A 238 -2.78 7.50 4.20
C ALA A 238 -3.02 6.72 2.92
N TYR A 239 -4.12 7.07 2.29
CA TYR A 239 -4.56 6.46 1.05
C TYR A 239 -3.67 6.92 -0.12
N ILE A 240 -3.32 6.01 -1.04
CA ILE A 240 -2.81 6.32 -2.38
C ILE A 240 -3.84 7.20 -3.08
N TRP A 241 -5.12 6.86 -2.90
CA TRP A 241 -6.27 7.65 -3.28
C TRP A 241 -7.48 7.23 -2.45
N ALA A 242 -8.31 8.18 -2.02
CA ALA A 242 -9.60 7.86 -1.43
C ALA A 242 -10.66 8.89 -1.77
N ARG A 243 -11.81 8.40 -2.24
CA ARG A 243 -12.96 9.20 -2.63
C ARG A 243 -14.16 8.97 -1.70
N VAL A 244 -13.94 8.98 -0.38
CA VAL A 244 -15.01 8.72 0.60
C VAL A 244 -15.58 10.05 1.11
N PRO A 245 -16.85 10.39 0.87
CA PRO A 245 -17.50 11.53 1.52
C PRO A 245 -17.57 11.30 3.04
N PRO A 246 -17.34 12.33 3.89
CA PRO A 246 -17.07 13.74 3.59
C PRO A 246 -15.57 14.07 3.47
N THR A 247 -14.68 13.09 3.61
CA THR A 247 -13.24 13.25 3.50
C THR A 247 -12.81 13.13 2.05
N TYR A 248 -13.09 14.16 1.25
CA TYR A 248 -12.31 14.40 0.05
C TYR A 248 -10.86 14.55 0.48
N VAL A 249 -10.03 13.54 0.19
CA VAL A 249 -8.60 13.67 0.37
C VAL A 249 -8.10 14.44 -0.84
N GLU A 250 -8.40 15.75 -0.90
CA GLU A 250 -7.81 16.67 -1.89
C GLU A 250 -6.26 16.69 -1.77
N GLU A 251 -5.75 16.28 -0.60
CA GLU A 251 -4.34 16.31 -0.21
C GLU A 251 -3.92 14.97 0.42
N ALA A 252 -2.91 14.30 -0.14
CA ALA A 252 -2.42 13.02 0.37
C ALA A 252 -1.92 13.11 1.83
N GLN A 253 -2.35 12.15 2.68
CA GLN A 253 -2.17 12.19 4.14
C GLN A 253 -0.82 11.63 4.60
N TYR A 254 0.28 12.06 4.00
CA TYR A 254 1.61 11.47 4.20
C TYR A 254 2.02 11.41 5.68
N GLU A 255 1.74 12.46 6.48
CA GLU A 255 2.09 12.51 7.91
C GLU A 255 1.45 11.41 8.79
N ALA A 256 0.34 10.82 8.36
CA ALA A 256 -0.34 9.78 9.11
C ALA A 256 0.45 8.46 9.15
N ILE A 257 1.31 8.22 8.15
CA ILE A 257 2.11 6.99 7.98
C ILE A 257 3.02 6.75 9.18
N HIS A 258 3.93 7.67 9.48
CA HIS A 258 4.88 7.48 10.58
C HIS A 258 4.22 7.53 11.95
N HIS A 259 3.14 8.32 12.11
CA HIS A 259 2.37 8.31 13.34
C HIS A 259 1.72 6.94 13.60
N ALA A 260 1.14 6.31 12.57
CA ALA A 260 0.59 4.96 12.66
C ALA A 260 1.64 3.92 13.05
N ILE A 261 2.81 3.95 12.39
CA ILE A 261 3.93 3.04 12.68
C ILE A 261 4.34 3.19 14.16
N ARG A 262 4.56 4.42 14.60
CA ARG A 262 4.93 4.73 15.99
C ARG A 262 3.90 4.22 16.99
N SER A 263 2.62 4.50 16.73
CA SER A 263 1.50 4.06 17.56
C SER A 263 1.54 2.53 17.72
N MET A 264 1.68 1.82 16.59
CA MET A 264 1.69 0.36 16.58
C MET A 264 2.93 -0.23 17.26
N ARG A 265 4.14 0.34 17.08
CA ARG A 265 5.33 -0.05 17.86
C ARG A 265 5.11 0.12 19.36
N GLY A 266 4.45 1.20 19.76
CA GLY A 266 4.06 1.44 21.16
C GLY A 266 3.05 0.41 21.68
N HIS A 267 2.16 -0.10 20.82
CA HIS A 267 1.20 -1.16 21.16
C HIS A 267 1.87 -2.53 21.22
N ALA A 268 2.73 -2.88 20.27
CA ALA A 268 3.54 -4.09 20.25
C ALA A 268 4.43 -4.22 21.51
N LYS A 269 5.10 -3.12 21.90
CA LYS A 269 5.85 -3.08 23.17
C LYS A 269 4.95 -3.36 24.37
N ALA A 270 3.71 -2.87 24.35
CA ALA A 270 2.76 -3.07 25.45
C ALA A 270 2.14 -4.47 25.46
N SER A 271 2.03 -5.15 24.30
CA SER A 271 1.64 -6.56 24.21
C SER A 271 2.78 -7.53 24.53
N LYS A 272 4.01 -7.01 24.74
CA LYS A 272 5.26 -7.77 24.93
C LYS A 272 5.69 -8.56 23.69
N ASN A 273 5.22 -8.17 22.50
CA ASN A 273 5.67 -8.72 21.25
C ASN A 273 6.67 -7.76 20.61
N LEU A 274 7.95 -7.90 20.96
CA LEU A 274 9.01 -6.97 20.55
C LEU A 274 9.61 -7.29 19.18
N ASP A 275 9.47 -8.54 18.74
CA ASP A 275 10.04 -9.05 17.49
C ASP A 275 9.06 -8.95 16.31
N VAL A 276 7.83 -8.46 16.57
CA VAL A 276 6.80 -8.31 15.54
C VAL A 276 7.22 -7.33 14.46
N ARG A 277 6.99 -7.71 13.20
CA ARG A 277 7.16 -6.82 12.05
C ARG A 277 5.94 -5.94 11.91
N ILE A 278 6.17 -4.67 11.61
CA ILE A 278 5.12 -3.68 11.35
C ILE A 278 5.21 -3.25 9.90
N GLU A 279 4.23 -3.64 9.12
CA GLU A 279 4.15 -3.37 7.69
C GLU A 279 3.00 -2.40 7.41
N VAL A 280 3.16 -1.53 6.42
CA VAL A 280 2.16 -0.49 6.08
C VAL A 280 1.39 -0.87 4.85
N VAL A 281 0.06 -0.78 4.91
CA VAL A 281 -0.83 -0.96 3.77
C VAL A 281 -1.19 0.41 3.19
N LEU A 282 -0.73 0.66 1.98
CA LEU A 282 -1.12 1.81 1.17
C LEU A 282 -2.36 1.45 0.35
N GLN A 283 -3.48 2.10 0.65
CA GLN A 283 -4.78 1.72 0.11
C GLN A 283 -5.29 2.71 -0.95
N ALA A 284 -6.02 2.21 -1.95
CA ALA A 284 -6.62 3.02 -3.01
C ALA A 284 -8.14 2.72 -3.16
N TYR A 285 -9.00 3.71 -2.89
CA TYR A 285 -10.47 3.62 -2.89
C TYR A 285 -11.13 4.53 -3.94
N ASP A 286 -12.21 4.02 -4.56
CA ASP A 286 -13.18 4.82 -5.33
C ASP A 286 -14.60 4.57 -4.79
N TRP A 287 -15.21 5.57 -4.13
CA TRP A 287 -16.56 5.43 -3.52
C TRP A 287 -17.61 6.39 -4.14
N ASN A 288 -17.24 7.25 -5.10
CA ASN A 288 -18.17 8.17 -5.76
C ASN A 288 -17.84 8.25 -7.25
N SER A 289 -18.75 8.61 -8.15
CA SER A 289 -18.49 8.83 -9.58
C SER A 289 -18.43 10.31 -9.98
N GLU A 290 -18.71 11.25 -9.05
CA GLU A 290 -18.85 12.71 -9.31
C GLU A 290 -17.76 13.64 -8.70
N GLY A 291 -16.47 13.45 -8.96
CA GLY A 291 -15.39 14.13 -8.25
C GLY A 291 -14.04 13.96 -8.96
N PRO A 292 -13.20 15.02 -9.04
CA PRO A 292 -12.01 14.98 -9.85
C PRO A 292 -10.83 14.31 -9.11
N LEU A 293 -10.01 13.60 -9.90
CA LEU A 293 -8.63 13.16 -9.64
C LEU A 293 -8.45 11.76 -9.01
N GLN A 294 -8.31 10.78 -9.91
CA GLN A 294 -7.45 9.60 -9.73
C GLN A 294 -6.07 10.04 -9.19
N PRO A 295 -5.35 9.20 -8.41
CA PRO A 295 -3.99 9.53 -8.04
C PRO A 295 -3.17 9.62 -9.31
N ASN A 296 -2.59 10.79 -9.56
CA ASN A 296 -1.63 10.93 -10.64
C ASN A 296 -0.35 10.14 -10.31
N HIS A 297 0.44 9.89 -11.33
CA HIS A 297 1.68 9.12 -11.25
C HIS A 297 2.61 9.67 -10.14
N ILE A 298 2.84 10.98 -10.11
CA ILE A 298 3.66 11.66 -9.09
C ILE A 298 3.18 11.45 -7.63
N ASN A 299 1.88 11.44 -7.35
CA ASN A 299 1.38 11.23 -5.98
C ASN A 299 1.74 9.84 -5.44
N MET A 300 1.68 8.82 -6.29
CA MET A 300 2.03 7.45 -5.94
C MET A 300 3.52 7.31 -5.67
N HIS A 301 4.38 7.82 -6.56
CA HIS A 301 5.82 7.87 -6.32
C HIS A 301 6.15 8.53 -4.98
N GLN A 302 5.58 9.72 -4.72
CA GLN A 302 5.84 10.44 -3.47
C GLN A 302 5.39 9.66 -2.23
N GLN A 303 4.27 8.93 -2.30
CA GLN A 303 3.78 8.18 -1.14
C GLN A 303 4.57 6.92 -0.86
N VAL A 304 4.88 6.16 -1.91
CA VAL A 304 5.71 4.96 -1.80
C VAL A 304 7.07 5.39 -1.27
N ASN A 305 7.69 6.39 -1.89
CA ASN A 305 8.98 6.91 -1.45
C ASN A 305 8.94 7.37 0.01
N TYR A 306 7.99 8.24 0.40
CA TYR A 306 7.89 8.73 1.77
C TYR A 306 7.70 7.61 2.80
N THR A 307 6.91 6.58 2.47
CA THR A 307 6.71 5.40 3.34
C THR A 307 7.99 4.63 3.58
N LEU A 308 8.84 4.51 2.55
CA LEU A 308 10.11 3.78 2.61
C LEU A 308 11.22 4.55 3.36
N GLN A 309 10.95 5.79 3.76
CA GLN A 309 11.90 6.63 4.46
C GLN A 309 11.56 6.78 5.94
N PRO A 310 12.54 7.07 6.81
CA PRO A 310 12.23 7.57 8.12
C PRO A 310 11.49 8.90 7.99
N GLY A 311 10.59 9.17 8.92
CA GLY A 311 9.85 10.41 8.88
C GLY A 311 9.56 10.97 10.25
N TRP A 312 9.17 12.24 10.22
CA TRP A 312 8.84 12.98 11.42
C TRP A 312 7.47 12.59 11.94
N VAL A 313 7.39 12.39 13.26
CA VAL A 313 6.13 12.27 14.00
C VAL A 313 5.99 13.47 14.93
N ASP A 314 4.74 13.83 15.24
CA ASP A 314 4.36 14.94 16.10
C ASP A 314 4.89 16.30 15.56
N ARG A 315 4.44 16.74 14.37
CA ARG A 315 4.66 18.13 13.91
C ARG A 315 3.51 19.03 14.39
N GLY A 316 3.79 20.29 14.77
CA GLY A 316 2.77 21.29 15.13
C GLY A 316 3.08 22.18 16.34
N ILE A 317 2.20 23.13 16.64
CA ILE A 317 2.34 24.16 17.72
C ILE A 317 2.51 23.56 19.12
N TYR A 318 2.05 22.32 19.35
CA TYR A 318 2.10 21.64 20.64
C TYR A 318 3.11 20.48 20.73
N ALA A 319 3.90 20.26 19.68
CA ALA A 319 4.93 19.23 19.69
C ALA A 319 6.14 19.71 20.48
N ILE A 320 6.37 19.13 21.67
CA ILE A 320 7.47 19.52 22.55
C ILE A 320 8.82 19.08 21.96
N GLN A 321 8.87 17.97 21.20
CA GLN A 321 10.05 17.50 20.46
C GLN A 321 9.61 16.62 19.26
N PRO A 322 9.79 17.07 18.00
CA PRO A 322 9.63 16.22 16.83
C PRO A 322 10.52 14.98 16.95
N ARG A 323 9.99 13.80 16.65
CA ARG A 323 10.75 12.54 16.73
C ARG A 323 10.87 11.89 15.37
N TRP A 324 12.04 11.29 15.16
CA TRP A 324 12.33 10.48 13.99
C TRP A 324 11.82 9.06 14.22
N GLU A 325 10.92 8.61 13.34
CA GLU A 325 10.39 7.25 13.33
C GLU A 325 11.02 6.48 12.17
N THR A 326 11.52 5.27 12.43
CA THR A 326 12.11 4.44 11.38
C THR A 326 11.03 3.94 10.41
N PRO A 327 11.39 3.63 9.14
CA PRO A 327 10.46 3.06 8.15
C PRO A 327 9.75 1.79 8.66
N PRO A 328 8.65 1.37 8.03
CA PRO A 328 8.03 0.08 8.31
C PRO A 328 8.93 -1.07 7.84
N ASP A 329 8.67 -2.27 8.35
CA ASP A 329 9.40 -3.48 8.00
C ASP A 329 9.01 -4.02 6.61
N GLY A 330 7.91 -3.53 6.05
CA GLY A 330 7.33 -3.94 4.77
C GLY A 330 6.22 -2.99 4.32
N ILE A 331 5.86 -3.07 3.04
CA ILE A 331 4.80 -2.27 2.42
C ILE A 331 3.85 -3.16 1.64
N TRP A 332 2.57 -2.83 1.68
CA TRP A 332 1.51 -3.50 0.95
C TRP A 332 0.74 -2.50 0.11
N PHE A 333 0.29 -2.94 -1.05
CA PHE A 333 -0.65 -2.17 -1.87
C PHE A 333 -2.01 -2.82 -1.81
N TRP A 334 -3.03 -2.04 -1.49
CA TRP A 334 -4.41 -2.50 -1.50
C TRP A 334 -5.20 -1.72 -2.54
N TRP A 335 -5.71 -2.45 -3.51
CA TRP A 335 -6.61 -1.91 -4.53
C TRP A 335 -8.02 -2.42 -4.25
N TRP A 336 -8.98 -1.50 -4.09
CA TRP A 336 -10.37 -1.91 -3.97
C TRP A 336 -10.91 -2.41 -5.32
N HIS A 337 -11.84 -3.36 -5.26
CA HIS A 337 -12.50 -3.96 -6.43
C HIS A 337 -13.09 -2.92 -7.38
N ASP A 338 -13.69 -1.88 -6.81
CA ASP A 338 -14.23 -0.75 -7.54
C ASP A 338 -13.10 -0.11 -8.37
N CYS A 339 -11.89 0.10 -7.85
CA CYS A 339 -10.78 0.69 -8.61
C CYS A 339 -10.28 -0.13 -9.82
N LYS A 340 -10.80 -1.34 -10.06
CA LYS A 340 -10.32 -2.26 -11.11
C LYS A 340 -11.41 -2.80 -12.04
N SER A 341 -12.69 -2.54 -11.77
CA SER A 341 -13.79 -3.34 -12.32
C SER A 341 -14.69 -2.63 -13.31
N LYS A 342 -15.14 -3.40 -14.31
CA LYS A 342 -16.42 -3.14 -14.96
C LYS A 342 -17.48 -3.96 -14.22
N LYS A 343 -18.42 -3.30 -13.56
CA LYS A 343 -19.52 -3.99 -12.87
C LYS A 343 -20.71 -4.10 -13.80
N GLN A 344 -21.03 -5.30 -14.26
CA GLN A 344 -22.32 -5.56 -14.90
C GLN A 344 -23.39 -5.74 -13.81
N THR A 345 -24.42 -4.89 -13.80
CA THR A 345 -25.54 -5.02 -12.86
C THR A 345 -26.42 -6.22 -13.24
N PRO A 346 -27.22 -6.78 -12.32
CA PRO A 346 -28.23 -7.80 -12.64
C PRO A 346 -29.20 -7.37 -13.76
N GLN A 347 -29.31 -6.06 -14.00
CA GLN A 347 -30.14 -5.44 -15.04
C GLN A 347 -29.40 -5.26 -16.38
N GLY A 348 -28.12 -5.65 -16.46
CA GLY A 348 -27.32 -5.63 -17.68
C GLY A 348 -26.53 -4.33 -17.92
N GLU A 349 -26.56 -3.38 -16.99
CA GLU A 349 -25.82 -2.12 -17.10
C GLU A 349 -24.34 -2.34 -16.77
N VAL A 350 -23.42 -1.78 -17.58
CA VAL A 350 -21.98 -1.87 -17.32
C VAL A 350 -21.52 -0.55 -16.67
N ILE A 351 -21.11 -0.62 -15.41
CA ILE A 351 -20.46 0.48 -14.71
C ILE A 351 -18.95 0.32 -14.90
N GLU A 352 -18.31 1.25 -15.62
CA GLU A 352 -16.86 1.28 -15.74
C GLU A 352 -16.26 2.02 -14.55
N ILE A 353 -15.54 1.31 -13.69
CA ILE A 353 -14.79 1.90 -12.60
C ILE A 353 -13.31 1.74 -12.98
N ASN A 354 -12.74 2.88 -13.38
CA ASN A 354 -11.60 2.92 -14.29
C ASN A 354 -10.31 2.44 -13.62
N ARG A 355 -9.61 1.55 -14.32
CA ARG A 355 -8.16 1.38 -14.19
C ARG A 355 -7.46 2.71 -14.57
N TRP A 356 -6.24 2.87 -14.05
CA TRP A 356 -5.38 4.07 -14.07
C TRP A 356 -5.39 4.89 -15.38
N ASP A 357 -5.04 6.18 -15.22
CA ASP A 357 -5.03 7.21 -16.26
C ASP A 357 -4.49 6.72 -17.61
N LYS A 358 -5.35 6.73 -18.64
CA LYS A 358 -5.01 6.29 -20.01
C LYS A 358 -3.88 7.10 -20.65
N GLY A 359 -3.42 8.19 -20.02
CA GLY A 359 -2.45 9.15 -20.56
C GLY A 359 -1.01 9.08 -20.03
N THR A 360 -0.69 8.19 -19.08
CA THR A 360 0.68 8.08 -18.50
C THR A 360 1.46 6.91 -19.11
N GLU A 361 2.63 7.22 -19.70
CA GLU A 361 3.63 6.22 -20.10
C GLU A 361 4.37 5.72 -18.85
N GLY A 362 3.84 4.66 -18.22
CA GLY A 362 4.40 4.07 -16.99
C GLY A 362 3.29 3.44 -16.15
N GLY A 363 3.36 2.13 -15.92
CA GLY A 363 2.40 1.42 -15.08
C GLY A 363 2.70 1.62 -13.59
N TRP A 364 1.73 1.34 -12.72
CA TRP A 364 1.92 1.29 -11.26
C TRP A 364 3.14 0.45 -10.83
N SER A 365 3.46 -0.58 -11.60
CA SER A 365 4.64 -1.44 -11.44
C SER A 365 5.96 -0.68 -11.61
N GLU A 366 6.05 0.30 -12.52
CA GLU A 366 7.23 1.14 -12.71
C GLU A 366 7.48 2.03 -11.48
N ALA A 367 6.42 2.65 -10.96
CA ALA A 367 6.53 3.53 -9.79
C ALA A 367 7.03 2.74 -8.58
N ILE A 368 6.44 1.58 -8.32
CA ILE A 368 6.83 0.72 -7.21
C ILE A 368 8.28 0.25 -7.36
N GLN A 369 8.66 -0.30 -8.52
CA GLN A 369 10.03 -0.76 -8.78
C GLN A 369 11.06 0.36 -8.59
N THR A 370 10.72 1.56 -9.07
CA THR A 370 11.58 2.74 -8.98
C THR A 370 11.86 3.11 -7.54
N GLU A 371 10.81 3.29 -6.73
CA GLU A 371 10.98 3.77 -5.36
C GLU A 371 11.60 2.70 -4.46
N LEU A 372 11.32 1.42 -4.72
CA LEU A 372 11.95 0.32 -3.99
C LEU A 372 13.46 0.21 -4.27
N SER A 373 13.89 0.56 -5.49
CA SER A 373 15.30 0.47 -5.92
C SER A 373 16.15 1.69 -5.54
N ASN A 374 15.54 2.88 -5.40
CA ASN A 374 16.27 4.13 -5.13
C ASN A 374 15.72 4.88 -3.91
N ARG A 375 15.81 4.24 -2.74
CA ARG A 375 15.34 4.81 -1.47
C ARG A 375 16.11 6.10 -1.14
N HIS A 376 15.42 7.09 -0.57
CA HIS A 376 16.00 8.36 -0.09
C HIS A 376 16.48 9.33 -1.18
N GLN A 377 15.81 9.35 -2.33
CA GLN A 377 16.10 10.32 -3.39
C GLN A 377 14.85 11.06 -3.82
N ALA A 378 15.05 12.18 -4.51
CA ALA A 378 14.03 12.88 -5.27
C ALA A 378 13.23 11.91 -6.15
N VAL A 379 11.93 12.18 -6.33
CA VAL A 379 11.11 11.41 -7.27
C VAL A 379 11.61 11.68 -8.69
N LEU A 380 11.73 10.61 -9.49
CA LEU A 380 12.18 10.70 -10.88
C LEU A 380 11.00 10.65 -11.83
N ILE A 381 10.79 11.70 -12.61
CA ILE A 381 9.93 11.65 -13.80
C ILE A 381 10.72 10.98 -14.93
N ARG A 382 10.11 9.95 -15.53
CA ARG A 382 10.62 9.22 -16.69
C ARG A 382 9.60 9.28 -17.82
N GLY A 383 10.09 9.16 -19.06
CA GLY A 383 9.22 9.24 -20.24
C GLY A 383 8.49 10.59 -20.33
N THR A 384 7.27 10.58 -20.89
CA THR A 384 6.43 11.78 -20.96
C THR A 384 5.34 11.73 -19.91
N GLU A 385 5.34 12.69 -18.98
CA GLU A 385 4.29 12.86 -17.97
C GLU A 385 3.53 14.18 -18.15
N ARG A 386 2.21 14.13 -17.99
CA ARG A 386 1.32 15.30 -18.07
C ARG A 386 0.65 15.54 -16.73
N TRP A 387 0.81 16.75 -16.20
CA TRP A 387 0.16 17.20 -14.97
C TRP A 387 -1.01 18.12 -15.30
N ARG A 388 -2.11 17.92 -14.55
CA ARG A 388 -3.36 18.68 -14.65
C ARG A 388 -4.02 18.81 -13.28
N GLY A 389 -4.79 19.88 -13.08
CA GLY A 389 -5.44 20.15 -11.79
C GLY A 389 -4.43 20.63 -10.74
N THR A 390 -4.67 20.29 -9.47
CA THR A 390 -3.77 20.64 -8.37
C THR A 390 -2.80 19.48 -8.09
N ILE A 391 -1.50 19.78 -8.09
CA ILE A 391 -0.42 18.82 -7.80
C ILE A 391 0.29 19.30 -6.53
N HIS A 392 0.47 18.40 -5.56
CA HIS A 392 1.21 18.69 -4.32
C HIS A 392 2.58 18.00 -4.37
N ILE A 393 3.64 18.77 -4.15
CA ILE A 393 5.03 18.32 -4.19
C ILE A 393 5.62 18.37 -2.78
N ILE A 394 5.93 17.21 -2.19
CA ILE A 394 6.38 17.07 -0.80
C ILE A 394 7.91 17.04 -0.65
N GLY A 395 8.62 16.93 -1.76
CA GLY A 395 10.07 16.92 -1.80
C GLY A 395 10.55 17.16 -3.22
N ASP A 396 11.83 16.91 -3.47
CA ASP A 396 12.38 17.13 -4.80
C ASP A 396 11.77 16.23 -5.88
N VAL A 397 11.62 16.80 -7.08
CA VAL A 397 11.23 16.09 -8.29
C VAL A 397 12.26 16.35 -9.37
N ILE A 398 12.79 15.29 -9.97
CA ILE A 398 13.74 15.37 -11.08
C ILE A 398 13.06 14.93 -12.38
N VAL A 399 13.04 15.82 -13.37
CA VAL A 399 12.74 15.44 -14.76
C VAL A 399 14.00 14.85 -15.37
N SER A 400 14.03 13.53 -15.57
CA SER A 400 15.20 12.79 -16.08
C SER A 400 15.65 13.28 -17.48
N ARG A 401 16.90 13.01 -17.87
CA ARG A 401 17.52 13.55 -19.10
C ARG A 401 16.70 13.32 -20.38
N ASP A 402 16.08 12.14 -20.49
CA ASP A 402 15.28 11.74 -21.65
C ASP A 402 13.76 11.86 -21.38
N ALA A 403 13.38 12.54 -20.31
CA ALA A 403 11.99 12.71 -19.89
C ALA A 403 11.44 14.10 -20.26
N THR A 404 10.13 14.16 -20.41
CA THR A 404 9.39 15.41 -20.62
C THR A 404 8.27 15.52 -19.60
N LEU A 405 8.30 16.58 -18.78
CA LEU A 405 7.19 16.97 -17.93
C LEU A 405 6.40 18.09 -18.60
N ILE A 406 5.10 17.89 -18.76
CA ILE A 406 4.17 18.85 -19.36
C ILE A 406 3.17 19.31 -18.29
N LEU A 407 3.11 20.61 -18.03
CA LEU A 407 2.09 21.23 -17.17
C LEU A 407 0.99 21.81 -18.07
N GLU A 408 -0.18 21.20 -18.04
CA GLU A 408 -1.32 21.62 -18.87
C GLU A 408 -1.94 22.94 -18.37
N ALA A 409 -2.65 23.63 -19.25
CA ALA A 409 -3.33 24.89 -18.92
C ALA A 409 -4.23 24.77 -17.67
N GLY A 410 -4.07 25.70 -16.72
CA GLY A 410 -4.80 25.72 -15.45
C GLY A 410 -4.23 24.82 -14.35
N THR A 411 -3.09 24.16 -14.58
CA THR A 411 -2.41 23.37 -13.54
C THR A 411 -1.90 24.25 -12.41
N THR A 412 -2.13 23.84 -11.16
CA THR A 412 -1.53 24.46 -9.97
C THR A 412 -0.60 23.47 -9.28
N VAL A 413 0.69 23.76 -9.24
CA VAL A 413 1.69 22.95 -8.52
C VAL A 413 2.04 23.66 -7.21
N LYS A 414 1.84 22.98 -6.08
CA LYS A 414 2.12 23.50 -4.74
C LYS A 414 3.27 22.74 -4.10
N PHE A 415 4.32 23.45 -3.70
CA PHE A 415 5.51 22.88 -3.07
C PHE A 415 5.46 23.01 -1.55
N ALA A 416 5.69 21.92 -0.85
CA ALA A 416 5.79 21.88 0.61
C ALA A 416 6.89 22.82 1.11
N THR A 417 6.73 23.32 2.34
CA THR A 417 7.68 24.26 2.96
C THR A 417 8.96 23.60 3.49
N TRP A 418 9.09 22.29 3.26
CA TRP A 418 10.18 21.46 3.71
C TRP A 418 10.33 20.31 2.72
N ASP A 419 11.56 19.95 2.34
CA ASP A 419 11.82 18.76 1.53
C ASP A 419 11.78 17.49 2.39
N HIS A 420 10.73 16.68 2.20
CA HIS A 420 10.56 15.42 2.91
C HIS A 420 11.53 14.32 2.48
N PHE A 421 12.21 14.46 1.33
CA PHE A 421 13.23 13.52 0.85
C PHE A 421 14.66 13.95 1.21
N GLN A 422 14.83 15.17 1.71
CA GLN A 422 16.10 15.76 2.15
C GLN A 422 17.23 15.62 1.11
N SER A 423 16.91 15.84 -0.15
CA SER A 423 17.79 15.65 -1.29
C SER A 423 18.17 16.99 -1.95
N GLY A 424 18.59 16.93 -3.22
CA GLY A 424 18.79 18.15 -4.01
C GLY A 424 20.02 18.97 -3.63
N ALA A 425 20.01 20.22 -4.09
CA ALA A 425 20.97 21.25 -3.72
C ALA A 425 20.64 21.88 -2.36
N ASP A 426 19.37 21.93 -1.97
CA ASP A 426 18.92 22.36 -0.65
C ASP A 426 18.06 21.28 0.01
N SER A 427 18.67 20.50 0.92
CA SER A 427 18.01 19.40 1.64
C SER A 427 16.87 19.83 2.57
N SER A 428 16.52 21.12 2.60
CA SER A 428 15.40 21.66 3.37
C SER A 428 14.27 22.21 2.52
N LEU A 429 14.43 22.38 1.21
CA LEU A 429 13.44 23.05 0.35
C LEU A 429 13.23 22.27 -0.94
N CYS A 430 11.97 22.04 -1.29
CA CYS A 430 11.64 21.30 -2.51
C CYS A 430 12.16 22.03 -3.78
N GLU A 431 12.71 21.24 -4.68
CA GLU A 431 13.17 21.63 -6.01
C GLU A 431 12.42 20.90 -7.12
N LEU A 432 12.10 21.62 -8.20
CA LEU A 432 11.80 21.00 -9.49
C LEU A 432 13.07 21.04 -10.34
N ILE A 433 13.79 19.91 -10.39
CA ILE A 433 15.08 19.77 -11.04
C ILE A 433 14.88 19.24 -12.46
N VAL A 434 15.22 20.04 -13.47
CA VAL A 434 15.04 19.71 -14.88
C VAL A 434 16.38 19.28 -15.48
N ARG A 435 16.50 17.98 -15.82
CA ARG A 435 17.62 17.43 -16.61
C ARG A 435 17.22 17.15 -18.07
N GLY A 436 15.94 16.84 -18.28
CA GLY A 436 15.32 16.70 -19.60
C GLY A 436 14.53 17.93 -20.01
N LYS A 437 13.22 17.78 -20.25
CA LYS A 437 12.36 18.86 -20.77
C LYS A 437 11.21 19.19 -19.82
N LEU A 438 11.06 20.47 -19.48
CA LEU A 438 9.86 21.02 -18.84
C LEU A 438 9.10 21.88 -19.86
N VAL A 439 7.83 21.58 -20.07
CA VAL A 439 6.91 22.34 -20.93
C VAL A 439 5.75 22.84 -20.09
N VAL A 440 5.56 24.15 -20.03
CA VAL A 440 4.43 24.77 -19.33
C VAL A 440 3.52 25.40 -20.38
N GLU A 441 2.36 24.79 -20.58
CA GLU A 441 1.40 25.11 -21.65
C GLU A 441 0.22 25.94 -21.12
N GLY A 442 0.52 26.97 -20.33
CA GLY A 442 -0.51 27.87 -19.82
C GLY A 442 -1.13 28.70 -20.95
N THR A 443 -2.41 29.04 -20.81
CA THR A 443 -3.09 30.02 -21.67
C THR A 443 -3.40 31.31 -20.91
N PRO A 444 -3.69 32.44 -21.58
CA PRO A 444 -4.05 33.68 -20.89
C PRO A 444 -5.26 33.55 -19.93
N ASP A 445 -6.23 32.71 -20.28
CA ASP A 445 -7.44 32.42 -19.50
C ASP A 445 -7.25 31.28 -18.48
N ARG A 446 -6.26 30.41 -18.68
CA ARG A 446 -5.95 29.28 -17.80
C ARG A 446 -4.45 29.18 -17.58
N GLN A 447 -3.93 30.13 -16.82
CA GLN A 447 -2.51 30.18 -16.46
C GLN A 447 -2.10 28.98 -15.60
N VAL A 448 -0.85 28.55 -15.73
CA VAL A 448 -0.23 27.61 -14.80
C VAL A 448 0.30 28.37 -13.59
N LEU A 449 0.16 27.80 -12.38
CA LEU A 449 0.63 28.40 -11.13
C LEU A 449 1.59 27.44 -10.41
N LEU A 450 2.85 27.83 -10.21
CA LEU A 450 3.79 27.16 -9.32
C LEU A 450 3.92 28.00 -8.05
N THR A 451 3.58 27.44 -6.90
CA THR A 451 3.43 28.19 -5.65
C THR A 451 3.73 27.35 -4.41
N SER A 452 3.64 27.96 -3.22
CA SER A 452 3.85 27.28 -1.95
C SER A 452 2.59 26.57 -1.45
N ASP A 453 2.79 25.43 -0.79
CA ASP A 453 1.78 24.69 -0.04
C ASP A 453 1.75 25.05 1.46
N ALA A 454 2.24 26.23 1.85
CA ALA A 454 2.35 26.65 3.25
C ALA A 454 1.01 26.70 4.01
N GLU A 455 -0.12 26.77 3.31
CA GLU A 455 -1.46 26.76 3.94
C GLU A 455 -1.91 25.34 4.29
N ASN A 456 -1.31 24.32 3.68
CA ASN A 456 -1.63 22.92 3.92
C ASN A 456 -1.16 22.50 5.32
N ARG A 457 -2.12 22.18 6.19
CA ARG A 457 -1.86 21.78 7.59
C ARG A 457 -1.19 20.41 7.74
N ARG A 458 -1.22 19.59 6.69
CA ARG A 458 -0.71 18.20 6.66
C ARG A 458 0.69 18.08 6.05
N LEU A 459 1.20 19.16 5.45
CA LEU A 459 2.53 19.21 4.82
C LEU A 459 3.40 20.36 5.34
N SER A 460 2.83 21.26 6.15
CA SER A 460 3.56 22.37 6.76
C SER A 460 3.61 22.24 8.28
N ILE A 461 4.79 22.51 8.86
CA ILE A 461 5.02 22.49 10.32
C ILE A 461 4.03 23.41 11.05
N ARG A 462 3.62 24.50 10.39
CA ARG A 462 2.55 25.41 10.81
C ARG A 462 1.88 25.99 9.57
N SER A 463 0.62 25.64 9.35
CA SER A 463 -0.19 26.27 8.31
C SER A 463 -0.18 27.79 8.49
N ARG A 464 0.22 28.47 7.42
CA ARG A 464 0.40 29.92 7.38
C ARG A 464 0.26 30.41 5.94
N LYS A 465 0.11 31.72 5.81
CA LYS A 465 0.17 32.36 4.48
C LYS A 465 1.52 32.08 3.80
N PRO A 466 1.54 31.86 2.47
CA PRO A 466 2.76 31.72 1.69
C PRO A 466 3.66 32.95 1.80
N ARG A 467 4.98 32.74 1.77
CA ARG A 467 5.99 33.81 1.76
C ARG A 467 7.17 33.42 0.88
N LYS A 468 7.99 34.40 0.50
CA LYS A 468 9.22 34.13 -0.26
C LYS A 468 10.11 33.13 0.48
N SER A 469 10.77 32.25 -0.29
CA SER A 469 11.64 31.19 0.20
C SER A 469 10.90 30.02 0.86
N ASP A 470 9.65 29.78 0.46
CA ASP A 470 8.90 28.61 0.91
C ASP A 470 9.26 27.33 0.14
N TRP A 471 9.86 27.47 -1.04
CA TRP A 471 10.44 26.39 -1.81
C TRP A 471 11.61 26.93 -2.62
N TYR A 472 12.48 26.05 -3.10
CA TYR A 472 13.73 26.49 -3.71
C TYR A 472 13.49 27.10 -5.09
N GLY A 473 12.85 26.38 -6.00
CA GLY A 473 12.59 26.87 -7.35
C GLY A 473 12.63 25.80 -8.43
N ILE A 474 12.60 26.25 -9.68
CA ILE A 474 12.92 25.42 -10.84
C ILE A 474 14.42 25.52 -11.08
N ARG A 475 15.09 24.38 -11.19
CA ARG A 475 16.55 24.33 -11.37
C ARG A 475 16.89 23.48 -12.58
N THR A 476 17.67 24.01 -13.51
CA THR A 476 18.22 23.20 -14.60
C THR A 476 19.52 22.54 -14.16
N ASP A 477 19.65 21.24 -14.44
CA ASP A 477 20.84 20.45 -14.11
C ASP A 477 21.34 19.70 -15.35
N GLY A 478 22.45 20.17 -15.92
CA GLY A 478 23.06 19.62 -17.12
C GLY A 478 22.81 20.43 -18.40
N THR A 479 23.59 20.14 -19.44
CA THR A 479 23.62 20.92 -20.70
C THR A 479 22.48 20.61 -21.66
N SER A 480 21.72 19.53 -21.45
CA SER A 480 20.57 19.12 -22.26
C SER A 480 19.22 19.63 -21.74
N ALA A 481 19.21 20.22 -20.56
CA ALA A 481 17.98 20.66 -19.91
C ALA A 481 17.28 21.77 -20.72
N THR A 482 16.00 21.58 -21.01
CA THR A 482 15.18 22.55 -21.75
C THR A 482 13.95 22.93 -20.94
N VAL A 483 13.70 24.24 -20.78
CA VAL A 483 12.52 24.76 -20.09
C VAL A 483 11.79 25.71 -21.02
N MET A 484 10.54 25.40 -21.35
CA MET A 484 9.66 26.23 -22.17
C MET A 484 8.46 26.63 -21.32
N ILE A 485 8.25 27.93 -21.14
CA ILE A 485 7.22 28.45 -20.24
C ILE A 485 6.29 29.43 -20.96
N GLU A 486 5.01 29.10 -21.02
CA GLU A 486 3.93 29.97 -21.50
C GLU A 486 2.90 30.22 -20.39
N ASN A 487 2.45 31.47 -20.26
CA ASN A 487 1.43 31.95 -19.31
C ASN A 487 1.49 31.28 -17.92
N CYS A 488 2.64 31.38 -17.27
CA CYS A 488 2.90 30.76 -15.98
C CYS A 488 3.21 31.80 -14.89
N GLN A 489 2.65 31.60 -13.70
CA GLN A 489 3.01 32.35 -12.51
C GLN A 489 3.88 31.50 -11.58
N ILE A 490 5.07 32.00 -11.25
CA ILE A 490 5.95 31.39 -10.25
C ILE A 490 5.99 32.30 -9.02
N GLN A 491 5.47 31.81 -7.90
CA GLN A 491 5.31 32.55 -6.65
C GLN A 491 6.10 31.88 -5.52
N TYR A 492 6.57 32.69 -4.56
CA TYR A 492 7.17 32.25 -3.28
C TYR A 492 8.47 31.41 -3.36
N ALA A 493 9.01 31.14 -4.55
CA ALA A 493 10.30 30.48 -4.74
C ALA A 493 11.50 31.37 -4.35
N ILE A 494 12.66 30.75 -4.09
CA ILE A 494 13.96 31.43 -4.02
C ILE A 494 14.44 31.79 -5.43
N GLN A 495 14.44 30.80 -6.32
CA GLN A 495 14.85 30.87 -7.72
C GLN A 495 13.63 30.66 -8.62
N LYS A 496 13.54 31.44 -9.70
CA LYS A 496 12.43 31.39 -10.65
C LYS A 496 12.90 30.93 -12.00
#